data_AF-A0A4S8RJZ5-F1
#
_entry.id   AF-A0A4S8RJZ5-F1
#
_cell.length_a   1.000
_cell.length_b   1.000
_cell.length_c   1.000
_cell.angle_alpha   90.00
_cell.angle_beta   90.00
_cell.angle_gamma   90.00
#
_symmetry.space_group_name_H-M   'P 1'
#
loop_
_entity.id
_entity.type
_entity.pdbx_description
1 polymer ?
#
loop_
_entity_poly.entity_id
_entity_poly.type
_entity_poly.pdbx_seq_one_letter_code
_entity_poly.pdbx_strand_id
1 'polypeptide(L)'
;MMNRITQTAQTDAVVITEKKATTQTDAFVMAEKKTTAQTDAVIITEKKTTAQTDEVAIAENKTLARNNVLTHEQRKSTSPALLGIPAEIIKMIAEFLPEKNAACLTLCSRSMKEVLGDRYLKAMHIPYKPLSFLPRAEITFLELLARDLPQHFACFECDRIHQARTIKWPNNTKDHLGCETCTRRRHNVYSLKLESPFRIHFAQIYLAAKQHRTGIDLGFPLQAFRHQEVTHSRFTNVTSVLSVDARFVSNELVLRSQTWDFVPRSPMDRDAEILAYGGVTRKVCKHSERDSDCFFTRAQCHYCPMHFVTKQKHHGDAGNVFIITRWINLGAGLDPKDRKWQSHIRREGLFRTQPGVGIKKAFEDQEGLSLEEFTSGNEKLLREWRNQASN
;
A
#
# COMPACT_ATOMS: atom_id res chain seq x y z
N MET A 1 79.80 34.17 37.64
CA MET A 1 79.83 33.65 36.25
C MET A 1 79.45 32.17 36.25
N MET A 2 78.18 31.87 36.53
CA MET A 2 77.54 30.54 36.41
C MET A 2 76.04 30.74 36.68
N ASN A 3 75.30 31.17 35.66
CA ASN A 3 73.83 31.22 35.65
C ASN A 3 73.37 31.51 34.21
N ARG A 4 73.40 30.50 33.34
CA ARG A 4 72.82 30.59 31.98
C ARG A 4 72.76 29.27 31.20
N ILE A 5 72.31 28.15 31.79
CA ILE A 5 72.08 26.91 30.99
C ILE A 5 70.72 26.21 31.28
N THR A 6 69.89 26.67 32.23
CA THR A 6 68.63 25.95 32.58
C THR A 6 67.36 26.78 32.39
N GLN A 7 67.23 27.52 31.28
CA GLN A 7 66.02 28.30 30.98
C GLN A 7 65.53 28.26 29.52
N THR A 8 65.97 27.27 28.72
CA THR A 8 65.58 27.15 27.30
C THR A 8 64.85 25.85 26.95
N ALA A 9 64.43 25.05 27.94
CA ALA A 9 63.66 23.82 27.70
C ALA A 9 62.22 23.85 28.23
N GLN A 10 61.78 24.95 28.85
CA GLN A 10 60.43 25.09 29.42
C GLN A 10 59.49 26.01 28.63
N THR A 11 59.99 26.75 27.64
CA THR A 11 59.18 27.66 26.82
C THR A 11 58.61 27.02 25.55
N ASP A 12 59.20 25.94 25.04
CA ASP A 12 58.70 25.27 23.82
C ASP A 12 57.61 24.21 24.10
N ALA A 13 57.47 23.76 25.35
CA ALA A 13 56.41 22.83 25.74
C ALA A 13 55.05 23.52 26.01
N VAL A 14 55.05 24.82 26.35
CA VAL A 14 53.84 25.59 26.66
C VAL A 14 53.16 26.13 25.39
N VAL A 15 53.93 26.40 24.33
CA VAL A 15 53.40 26.94 23.06
C VAL A 15 52.72 25.86 22.20
N ILE A 16 53.02 24.58 22.42
CA ILE A 16 52.40 23.46 21.69
C ILE A 16 51.05 23.04 22.33
N THR A 17 50.87 23.25 23.63
CA THR A 17 49.60 22.95 24.33
C THR A 17 48.54 24.02 24.14
N GLU A 18 48.90 25.31 24.02
CA GLU A 18 47.91 26.37 23.76
C GLU A 18 47.34 26.34 22.34
N LYS A 19 48.14 26.01 21.32
CA LYS A 19 47.64 25.88 19.93
C LYS A 19 46.64 24.74 19.74
N LYS A 20 46.70 23.69 20.57
CA LYS A 20 45.78 22.55 20.52
C LYS A 20 44.45 22.84 21.21
N ALA A 21 44.44 23.74 22.20
CA ALA A 21 43.21 24.18 22.87
C ALA A 21 42.36 25.09 21.97
N THR A 22 42.98 26.02 21.24
CA THR A 22 42.24 26.97 20.36
C THR A 22 41.58 26.27 19.16
N THR A 23 42.22 25.25 18.58
CA THR A 23 41.60 24.47 17.48
C THR A 23 40.45 23.59 17.95
N GLN A 24 40.44 23.18 19.22
CA GLN A 24 39.37 22.36 19.81
C GLN A 24 38.16 23.21 20.22
N THR A 25 38.37 24.49 20.58
CA THR A 25 37.28 25.43 20.89
C THR A 25 36.58 25.90 19.61
N ASP A 26 37.31 26.17 18.53
CA ASP A 26 36.72 26.55 17.24
C ASP A 26 35.94 25.39 16.59
N ALA A 27 36.40 24.14 16.78
CA ALA A 27 35.66 22.95 16.36
C ALA A 27 34.38 22.73 17.18
N PHE A 28 34.40 23.05 18.47
CA PHE A 28 33.23 22.97 19.34
C PHE A 28 32.19 24.05 18.98
N VAL A 29 32.61 25.29 18.73
CA VAL A 29 31.72 26.40 18.32
C VAL A 29 31.12 26.16 16.92
N MET A 30 31.87 25.52 16.01
CA MET A 30 31.37 25.10 14.70
C MET A 30 30.39 23.91 14.81
N ALA A 31 30.60 22.99 15.75
CA ALA A 31 29.68 21.89 16.02
C ALA A 31 28.37 22.38 16.67
N GLU A 32 28.44 23.36 17.57
CA GLU A 32 27.29 23.95 18.24
C GLU A 32 26.44 24.81 17.28
N LYS A 33 27.08 25.60 16.40
CA LYS A 33 26.35 26.31 15.32
C LYS A 33 25.71 25.35 14.32
N LYS A 34 26.35 24.19 14.06
CA LYS A 34 25.79 23.15 13.19
C LYS A 34 24.60 22.44 13.84
N THR A 35 24.62 22.20 15.15
CA THR A 35 23.45 21.67 15.88
C THR A 35 22.33 22.71 16.00
N THR A 36 22.61 24.01 16.17
CA THR A 36 21.54 25.03 16.15
C THR A 36 20.90 25.14 14.76
N ALA A 37 21.69 25.18 13.68
CA ALA A 37 21.17 25.18 12.32
C ALA A 37 20.41 23.91 11.94
N GLN A 38 20.80 22.75 12.51
CA GLN A 38 20.11 21.47 12.31
C GLN A 38 18.82 21.39 13.14
N THR A 39 18.76 22.03 14.30
CA THR A 39 17.55 22.14 15.13
C THR A 39 16.56 23.14 14.51
N ASP A 40 17.04 24.26 14.00
CA ASP A 40 16.22 25.23 13.25
C ASP A 40 15.70 24.66 11.94
N ALA A 41 16.51 23.85 11.23
CA ALA A 41 16.06 23.13 10.03
C ALA A 41 15.00 22.08 10.36
N VAL A 42 15.14 21.36 11.48
CA VAL A 42 14.15 20.38 11.97
C VAL A 42 12.84 21.08 12.36
N ILE A 43 12.91 22.22 13.06
CA ILE A 43 11.74 23.03 13.43
C ILE A 43 11.07 23.64 12.19
N ILE A 44 11.83 24.04 11.16
CA ILE A 44 11.28 24.53 9.89
C ILE A 44 10.62 23.39 9.10
N THR A 45 11.18 22.18 9.11
CA THR A 45 10.53 21.02 8.46
C THR A 45 9.30 20.51 9.22
N GLU A 46 9.28 20.58 10.55
CA GLU A 46 8.12 20.26 11.38
C GLU A 46 7.02 21.31 11.24
N LYS A 47 7.37 22.60 11.19
CA LYS A 47 6.42 23.70 10.87
C LYS A 47 5.88 23.61 9.45
N LYS A 48 6.71 23.17 8.48
CA LYS A 48 6.27 22.96 7.09
C LYS A 48 5.35 21.74 6.96
N THR A 49 5.57 20.67 7.74
CA THR A 49 4.67 19.51 7.77
C THR A 49 3.37 19.82 8.50
N THR A 50 3.37 20.58 9.59
CA THR A 50 2.13 21.03 10.25
C THR A 50 1.33 22.00 9.37
N ALA A 51 1.98 22.98 8.73
CA ALA A 51 1.31 23.87 7.77
C ALA A 51 0.72 23.11 6.57
N GLN A 52 1.43 22.08 6.05
CA GLN A 52 0.92 21.24 4.97
C GLN A 52 -0.20 20.30 5.42
N THR A 53 -0.24 19.90 6.70
CA THR A 53 -1.34 19.11 7.27
C THR A 53 -2.58 19.97 7.51
N ASP A 54 -2.39 21.22 7.94
CA ASP A 54 -3.46 22.19 8.14
C ASP A 54 -4.04 22.70 6.82
N GLU A 55 -3.21 22.93 5.79
CA GLU A 55 -3.67 23.26 4.44
C GLU A 55 -4.45 22.11 3.79
N VAL A 56 -4.02 20.86 3.98
CA VAL A 56 -4.75 19.66 3.53
C VAL A 56 -6.07 19.53 4.29
N ALA A 57 -6.11 19.73 5.61
CA ALA A 57 -7.33 19.70 6.40
C ALA A 57 -8.33 20.81 6.02
N ILE A 58 -7.84 22.02 5.69
CA ILE A 58 -8.67 23.14 5.23
C ILE A 58 -9.21 22.87 3.80
N ALA A 59 -8.39 22.31 2.91
CA ALA A 59 -8.82 21.90 1.56
C ALA A 59 -9.82 20.74 1.61
N GLU A 60 -9.66 19.79 2.53
CA GLU A 60 -10.59 18.67 2.80
C GLU A 60 -11.94 19.17 3.33
N ASN A 61 -11.95 20.14 4.26
CA ASN A 61 -13.20 20.73 4.76
C ASN A 61 -13.94 21.53 3.68
N LYS A 62 -13.21 22.24 2.81
CA LYS A 62 -13.80 23.03 1.72
C LYS A 62 -14.36 22.14 0.59
N THR A 63 -13.71 21.02 0.30
CA THR A 63 -14.22 20.01 -0.65
C THR A 63 -15.39 19.20 -0.08
N LEU A 64 -15.38 18.86 1.21
CA LEU A 64 -16.51 18.25 1.92
C LEU A 64 -17.75 19.17 1.87
N ALA A 65 -17.59 20.46 2.13
CA ALA A 65 -18.67 21.45 2.05
C ALA A 65 -19.22 21.55 0.62
N ARG A 66 -18.36 21.62 -0.40
CA ARG A 66 -18.77 21.72 -1.82
C ARG A 66 -19.51 20.46 -2.30
N ASN A 67 -19.09 19.28 -1.87
CA ASN A 67 -19.74 18.01 -2.21
C ASN A 67 -21.07 17.79 -1.47
N ASN A 68 -21.18 18.28 -0.23
CA ASN A 68 -22.45 18.31 0.51
C ASN A 68 -23.47 19.26 -0.15
N VAL A 69 -23.01 20.39 -0.71
CA VAL A 69 -23.85 21.32 -1.46
C VAL A 69 -24.33 20.70 -2.79
N LEU A 70 -23.45 20.04 -3.55
CA LEU A 70 -23.79 19.32 -4.79
C LEU A 70 -24.81 18.18 -4.56
N THR A 71 -24.68 17.44 -3.47
CA THR A 71 -25.63 16.37 -3.10
C THR A 71 -26.95 16.91 -2.55
N HIS A 72 -26.97 18.11 -1.97
CA HIS A 72 -28.19 18.74 -1.47
C HIS A 72 -29.05 19.32 -2.61
N GLU A 73 -28.45 19.89 -3.66
CA GLU A 73 -29.21 20.36 -4.83
C GLU A 73 -29.84 19.20 -5.62
N GLN A 74 -29.13 18.07 -5.77
CA GLN A 74 -29.72 16.86 -6.37
C GLN A 74 -30.84 16.24 -5.53
N ARG A 75 -30.82 16.37 -4.20
CA ARG A 75 -31.89 15.88 -3.31
C ARG A 75 -33.18 16.69 -3.36
N LYS A 76 -33.19 17.88 -3.96
CA LYS A 76 -34.39 18.73 -4.06
C LYS A 76 -35.30 18.37 -5.23
N SER A 77 -34.89 17.42 -6.08
CA SER A 77 -35.68 16.89 -7.19
C SER A 77 -36.25 15.51 -6.83
N THR A 78 -37.04 15.41 -5.76
CA THR A 78 -37.98 14.29 -5.64
C THR A 78 -39.08 14.56 -6.67
N SER A 79 -38.93 14.05 -7.89
CA SER A 79 -39.99 14.23 -8.88
C SER A 79 -41.26 13.54 -8.34
N PRO A 80 -42.42 14.22 -8.32
CA PRO A 80 -43.67 13.64 -7.85
C PRO A 80 -44.22 12.53 -8.78
N ALA A 81 -43.52 12.20 -9.87
CA ALA A 81 -43.99 11.34 -10.94
C ALA A 81 -44.31 9.90 -10.50
N LEU A 82 -43.63 9.39 -9.47
CA LEU A 82 -43.85 8.01 -8.97
C LEU A 82 -44.95 7.90 -7.90
N LEU A 83 -45.38 9.02 -7.31
CA LEU A 83 -46.41 9.03 -6.24
C LEU A 83 -47.83 8.85 -6.79
N GLY A 84 -48.04 9.08 -8.09
CA GLY A 84 -49.34 8.91 -8.75
C GLY A 84 -49.58 7.50 -9.32
N ILE A 85 -48.63 6.58 -9.18
CA ILE A 85 -48.75 5.23 -9.74
C ILE A 85 -49.55 4.35 -8.75
N PRO A 86 -50.61 3.64 -9.18
CA PRO A 86 -51.34 2.71 -8.33
C PRO A 86 -50.44 1.61 -7.75
N ALA A 87 -50.76 1.16 -6.54
CA ALA A 87 -49.98 0.16 -5.81
C ALA A 87 -49.84 -1.17 -6.59
N GLU A 88 -50.87 -1.53 -7.36
CA GLU A 88 -50.92 -2.71 -8.22
C GLU A 88 -49.85 -2.64 -9.31
N ILE A 89 -49.72 -1.48 -9.96
CA ILE A 89 -48.73 -1.27 -11.01
C ILE A 89 -47.31 -1.30 -10.43
N ILE A 90 -47.10 -0.71 -9.25
CA ILE A 90 -45.81 -0.77 -8.54
C ILE A 90 -45.42 -2.23 -8.23
N LYS A 91 -46.37 -3.05 -7.76
CA LYS A 91 -46.14 -4.47 -7.49
C LYS A 91 -45.81 -5.24 -8.77
N MET A 92 -46.54 -5.00 -9.85
CA MET A 92 -46.25 -5.60 -11.15
C MET A 92 -44.84 -5.24 -11.63
N ILE A 93 -44.45 -3.96 -11.58
CA ILE A 93 -43.10 -3.52 -11.93
C ILE A 93 -42.06 -4.28 -11.10
N ALA A 94 -42.26 -4.37 -9.78
CA ALA A 94 -41.33 -5.07 -8.89
C ALA A 94 -41.25 -6.58 -9.15
N GLU A 95 -42.30 -7.21 -9.69
CA GLU A 95 -42.30 -8.63 -10.08
C GLU A 95 -41.54 -8.90 -11.39
N PHE A 96 -41.44 -7.90 -12.27
CA PHE A 96 -40.61 -7.98 -13.48
C PHE A 96 -39.15 -7.58 -13.25
N LEU A 97 -38.82 -7.00 -12.09
CA LEU A 97 -37.45 -6.65 -11.75
C LEU A 97 -36.68 -7.85 -11.16
N PRO A 98 -35.38 -8.00 -11.47
CA PRO A 98 -34.51 -8.89 -10.71
C PRO A 98 -34.59 -8.55 -9.21
N GLU A 99 -34.52 -9.56 -8.32
CA GLU A 99 -34.77 -9.39 -6.88
C GLU A 99 -33.95 -8.24 -6.25
N LYS A 100 -32.70 -8.07 -6.66
CA LYS A 100 -31.79 -7.02 -6.19
C LYS A 100 -32.26 -5.62 -6.59
N ASN A 101 -32.79 -5.49 -7.80
CA ASN A 101 -33.32 -4.23 -8.32
C ASN A 101 -34.67 -3.92 -7.67
N ALA A 102 -35.50 -4.94 -7.46
CA ALA A 102 -36.74 -4.79 -6.69
C ALA A 102 -36.46 -4.35 -5.25
N ALA A 103 -35.43 -4.90 -4.60
CA ALA A 103 -34.97 -4.45 -3.29
C ALA A 103 -34.47 -3.00 -3.31
N CYS A 104 -33.75 -2.57 -4.35
CA CYS A 104 -33.37 -1.16 -4.52
C CYS A 104 -34.60 -0.27 -4.68
N LEU A 105 -35.59 -0.67 -5.48
CA LEU A 105 -36.86 0.04 -5.66
C LEU A 105 -37.61 0.20 -4.34
N THR A 106 -37.64 -0.85 -3.51
CA THR A 106 -38.20 -0.80 -2.15
C THR A 106 -37.52 0.26 -1.27
N LEU A 107 -36.22 0.52 -1.46
CA LEU A 107 -35.47 1.52 -0.70
C LEU A 107 -35.59 2.96 -1.24
N CYS A 108 -36.16 3.16 -2.42
CA CYS A 108 -36.25 4.49 -3.04
C CYS A 108 -37.14 5.46 -2.27
N SER A 109 -38.20 4.99 -1.60
CA SER A 109 -39.07 5.84 -0.78
C SER A 109 -39.83 5.05 0.30
N ARG A 110 -40.37 5.77 1.29
CA ARG A 110 -41.26 5.16 2.30
C ARG A 110 -42.51 4.55 1.66
N SER A 111 -43.11 5.24 0.69
CA SER A 111 -44.28 4.75 -0.05
C SER A 111 -43.98 3.46 -0.80
N MET A 112 -42.83 3.36 -1.50
CA MET A 112 -42.46 2.10 -2.18
C MET A 112 -42.24 0.98 -1.17
N LYS A 113 -41.64 1.27 -0.02
CA LYS A 113 -41.48 0.29 1.06
C LYS A 113 -42.83 -0.21 1.60
N GLU A 114 -43.79 0.68 1.80
CA GLU A 114 -45.14 0.32 2.26
C GLU A 114 -45.88 -0.56 1.24
N VAL A 115 -45.79 -0.22 -0.05
CA VAL A 115 -46.47 -0.96 -1.13
C VAL A 115 -45.85 -2.34 -1.38
N LEU A 116 -44.51 -2.42 -1.40
CA LEU A 116 -43.77 -3.65 -1.72
C LEU A 116 -43.50 -4.54 -0.49
N GLY A 117 -43.56 -3.96 0.71
CA GLY A 117 -43.22 -4.60 1.97
C GLY A 117 -41.74 -4.98 2.07
N ASP A 118 -41.42 -5.81 3.06
CA ASP A 118 -40.04 -6.24 3.34
C ASP A 118 -39.62 -7.49 2.54
N ARG A 119 -40.46 -8.04 1.64
CA ARG A 119 -40.20 -9.33 0.97
C ARG A 119 -38.86 -9.34 0.23
N TYR A 120 -38.58 -8.29 -0.54
CA TYR A 120 -37.36 -8.15 -1.32
C TYR A 120 -36.15 -7.86 -0.44
N LEU A 121 -36.32 -7.09 0.64
CA LEU A 121 -35.24 -6.81 1.60
C LEU A 121 -34.84 -8.06 2.38
N LYS A 122 -35.82 -8.91 2.74
CA LYS A 122 -35.58 -10.21 3.38
C LYS A 122 -34.85 -11.18 2.45
N ALA A 123 -35.16 -11.16 1.15
CA ALA A 123 -34.45 -11.97 0.15
C ALA A 123 -32.96 -11.58 0.03
N MET A 124 -32.63 -10.30 0.24
CA MET A 124 -31.23 -9.83 0.22
C MET A 124 -30.44 -10.23 1.47
N HIS A 125 -31.11 -10.72 2.53
CA HIS A 125 -30.46 -11.12 3.75
C HIS A 125 -29.87 -12.52 3.61
N ILE A 126 -28.55 -12.65 3.75
CA ILE A 126 -27.89 -13.96 3.72
C ILE A 126 -28.20 -14.67 5.06
N PRO A 127 -28.84 -15.85 5.05
CA PRO A 127 -29.12 -16.57 6.28
C PRO A 127 -27.84 -16.84 7.08
N TYR A 128 -27.96 -16.69 8.40
CA TYR A 128 -26.87 -16.76 9.36
C TYR A 128 -25.95 -17.98 9.15
N LYS A 129 -24.63 -17.75 9.11
CA LYS A 129 -23.66 -18.79 9.51
C LYS A 129 -23.43 -18.65 11.02
N PRO A 130 -23.40 -19.75 11.80
CA PRO A 130 -23.39 -19.72 13.28
C PRO A 130 -22.28 -18.89 13.95
N LEU A 131 -21.23 -18.50 13.20
CA LEU A 131 -20.03 -17.85 13.73
C LEU A 131 -19.97 -16.34 13.46
N SER A 132 -21.04 -15.69 12.96
CA SER A 132 -21.04 -14.24 12.77
C SER A 132 -22.27 -13.55 13.34
N PHE A 133 -22.06 -12.72 14.36
CA PHE A 133 -23.07 -12.02 15.18
C PHE A 133 -23.84 -10.87 14.48
N LEU A 134 -23.76 -10.73 13.15
CA LEU A 134 -24.33 -9.56 12.46
C LEU A 134 -24.97 -9.93 11.11
N PRO A 135 -26.14 -9.35 10.78
CA PRO A 135 -26.85 -9.57 9.52
C PRO A 135 -25.97 -9.16 8.32
N ARG A 136 -25.99 -9.98 7.27
CA ARG A 136 -25.22 -9.78 6.03
C ARG A 136 -26.19 -9.60 4.87
N ALA A 137 -25.87 -8.68 3.97
CA ALA A 137 -26.60 -8.53 2.73
C ALA A 137 -25.82 -9.15 1.57
N GLU A 138 -26.52 -9.54 0.51
CA GLU A 138 -25.86 -10.00 -0.70
C GLU A 138 -24.96 -8.89 -1.28
N ILE A 139 -23.68 -9.21 -1.55
CA ILE A 139 -22.69 -8.20 -1.93
C ILE A 139 -23.05 -7.45 -3.23
N THR A 140 -23.65 -8.14 -4.19
CA THR A 140 -24.06 -7.53 -5.47
C THR A 140 -25.19 -6.51 -5.30
N PHE A 141 -26.07 -6.71 -4.32
CA PHE A 141 -27.07 -5.72 -3.95
C PHE A 141 -26.41 -4.49 -3.29
N LEU A 142 -25.41 -4.69 -2.43
CA LEU A 142 -24.66 -3.60 -1.83
C LEU A 142 -23.84 -2.80 -2.86
N GLU A 143 -23.27 -3.46 -3.87
CA GLU A 143 -22.58 -2.80 -4.98
C GLU A 143 -23.53 -1.88 -5.76
N LEU A 144 -24.76 -2.34 -6.03
CA LEU A 144 -25.79 -1.53 -6.69
C LEU A 144 -26.11 -0.27 -5.87
N LEU A 145 -26.31 -0.42 -4.55
CA LEU A 145 -26.55 0.72 -3.66
C LEU A 145 -25.34 1.66 -3.57
N ALA A 146 -24.13 1.11 -3.50
CA ALA A 146 -22.90 1.89 -3.39
C ALA A 146 -22.58 2.69 -4.66
N ARG A 147 -23.11 2.28 -5.83
CA ARG A 147 -22.95 3.00 -7.10
C ARG A 147 -23.44 4.44 -7.00
N ASP A 148 -24.56 4.64 -6.31
CA ASP A 148 -25.21 5.96 -6.19
C ASP A 148 -24.69 6.74 -4.96
N LEU A 149 -23.70 6.18 -4.23
CA LEU A 149 -23.07 6.77 -3.06
C LEU A 149 -21.57 7.03 -3.34
N PRO A 150 -21.19 8.20 -3.86
CA PRO A 150 -19.82 8.44 -4.34
C PRO A 150 -18.76 8.26 -3.25
N GLN A 151 -19.06 8.67 -2.02
CA GLN A 151 -18.18 8.54 -0.85
C GLN A 151 -18.23 7.16 -0.18
N HIS A 152 -18.96 6.20 -0.73
CA HIS A 152 -19.09 4.88 -0.15
C HIS A 152 -18.66 3.77 -1.13
N PHE A 153 -18.44 2.58 -0.58
CA PHE A 153 -18.18 1.37 -1.34
C PHE A 153 -18.75 0.14 -0.64
N ALA A 154 -19.06 -0.90 -1.41
CA ALA A 154 -19.46 -2.20 -0.88
C ALA A 154 -18.21 -3.00 -0.49
N CYS A 155 -18.12 -3.41 0.77
CA CYS A 155 -17.00 -4.15 1.32
C CYS A 155 -17.24 -5.65 1.24
N PHE A 156 -16.39 -6.33 0.46
CA PHE A 156 -16.43 -7.77 0.23
C PHE A 156 -15.96 -8.63 1.41
N GLU A 157 -15.42 -8.01 2.47
CA GLU A 157 -14.96 -8.72 3.66
C GLU A 157 -16.05 -8.87 4.73
N CYS A 158 -16.88 -7.84 4.88
CA CYS A 158 -17.93 -7.79 5.90
C CYS A 158 -19.35 -7.76 5.33
N ASP A 159 -19.50 -7.65 4.00
CA ASP A 159 -20.79 -7.54 3.31
C ASP A 159 -21.59 -6.32 3.81
N ARG A 160 -20.94 -5.14 3.80
CA ARG A 160 -21.52 -3.85 4.21
C ARG A 160 -21.05 -2.70 3.35
N ILE A 161 -21.77 -1.58 3.41
CA ILE A 161 -21.34 -0.33 2.78
C ILE A 161 -20.50 0.46 3.79
N HIS A 162 -19.30 0.85 3.38
CA HIS A 162 -18.40 1.71 4.16
C HIS A 162 -18.17 3.05 3.48
N GLN A 163 -17.89 4.07 4.27
CA GLN A 163 -17.36 5.33 3.74
C GLN A 163 -15.91 5.10 3.30
N ALA A 164 -15.54 5.62 2.13
CA ALA A 164 -14.18 5.45 1.59
C ALA A 164 -13.10 5.94 2.56
N ARG A 165 -13.36 7.07 3.26
CA ARG A 165 -12.45 7.67 4.25
C ARG A 165 -12.14 6.81 5.47
N THR A 166 -12.94 5.77 5.76
CA THR A 166 -12.65 4.89 6.91
C THR A 166 -11.54 3.89 6.60
N ILE A 167 -11.21 3.71 5.32
CA ILE A 167 -10.16 2.80 4.89
C ILE A 167 -8.82 3.50 5.03
N LYS A 168 -7.87 2.83 5.68
CA LYS A 168 -6.53 3.37 5.85
C LYS A 168 -5.65 3.00 4.67
N TRP A 169 -4.59 3.78 4.50
CA TRP A 169 -3.61 3.57 3.45
C TRP A 169 -2.90 2.22 3.60
N PRO A 170 -2.43 1.60 2.50
CA PRO A 170 -1.66 0.36 2.51
C PRO A 170 -0.45 0.36 3.48
N ASN A 171 0.17 1.53 3.70
CA ASN A 171 1.30 1.68 4.61
C ASN A 171 0.91 1.59 6.11
N ASN A 172 -0.38 1.64 6.45
CA ASN A 172 -0.86 1.51 7.82
C ASN A 172 -1.22 0.05 8.13
N THR A 173 -0.29 -0.66 8.74
CA THR A 173 -0.37 -2.11 8.98
C THR A 173 -1.26 -2.52 10.16
N LYS A 174 -1.70 -1.58 11.01
CA LYS A 174 -2.39 -1.90 12.27
C LYS A 174 -3.92 -1.95 12.13
N ASP A 175 -4.54 -1.08 11.32
CA ASP A 175 -6.01 -1.00 11.18
C ASP A 175 -6.46 -0.55 9.78
N HIS A 176 -6.54 -1.47 8.82
CA HIS A 176 -6.73 -1.11 7.41
C HIS A 176 -8.18 -0.76 7.02
N LEU A 177 -9.21 -1.21 7.75
CA LEU A 177 -10.61 -1.11 7.30
C LEU A 177 -11.50 -0.19 8.17
N GLY A 178 -10.98 0.35 9.28
CA GLY A 178 -11.73 1.25 10.18
C GLY A 178 -12.99 0.66 10.84
N CYS A 179 -13.44 -0.52 10.40
CA CYS A 179 -14.61 -1.24 10.90
C CYS A 179 -14.16 -2.42 11.76
N GLU A 180 -14.67 -2.49 13.00
CA GLU A 180 -14.37 -3.57 13.93
C GLU A 180 -14.68 -4.97 13.36
N THR A 181 -15.75 -5.11 12.58
CA THR A 181 -16.10 -6.41 11.95
C THR A 181 -15.04 -6.83 10.93
N CYS A 182 -14.54 -5.89 10.13
CA CYS A 182 -13.45 -6.13 9.20
C CYS A 182 -12.13 -6.44 9.93
N THR A 183 -11.80 -5.68 10.98
CA THR A 183 -10.58 -5.90 11.78
C THR A 183 -10.61 -7.23 12.53
N ARG A 184 -11.76 -7.66 13.07
CA ARG A 184 -11.94 -8.94 13.77
C ARG A 184 -11.95 -10.13 12.81
N ARG A 185 -12.58 -9.99 11.63
CA ARG A 185 -12.56 -11.01 10.57
C ARG A 185 -11.23 -10.93 9.81
N ARG A 186 -10.12 -11.27 10.48
CA ARG A 186 -8.77 -11.40 9.88
C ARG A 186 -8.65 -12.55 8.86
N HIS A 187 -9.72 -12.90 8.18
CA HIS A 187 -9.67 -13.75 7.02
C HIS A 187 -8.94 -12.92 5.95
N ASN A 188 -7.62 -13.09 5.86
CA ASN A 188 -6.69 -12.48 4.88
C ASN A 188 -7.03 -12.89 3.42
N VAL A 189 -8.29 -13.17 3.12
CA VAL A 189 -8.82 -13.79 1.91
C VAL A 189 -8.59 -12.88 0.71
N TYR A 190 -8.69 -11.56 0.90
CA TYR A 190 -8.48 -10.57 -0.15
C TYR A 190 -7.31 -9.63 0.18
N SER A 191 -6.16 -10.22 0.55
CA SER A 191 -4.93 -9.47 0.79
C SER A 191 -3.74 -10.04 0.01
N LEU A 192 -3.01 -9.16 -0.67
CA LEU A 192 -1.73 -9.44 -1.26
C LEU A 192 -0.63 -9.26 -0.21
N LYS A 193 0.26 -10.24 -0.11
CA LYS A 193 1.42 -10.24 0.79
C LYS A 193 2.69 -10.30 -0.05
N LEU A 194 3.64 -9.40 0.22
CA LEU A 194 4.95 -9.34 -0.45
C LEU A 194 6.07 -9.90 0.44
N GLU A 195 5.79 -10.96 1.21
CA GLU A 195 6.72 -11.53 2.22
C GLU A 195 7.24 -10.49 3.23
N SER A 196 6.40 -9.52 3.53
CA SER A 196 6.68 -8.35 4.37
C SER A 196 5.43 -8.03 5.23
N PRO A 197 5.58 -7.24 6.32
CA PRO A 197 4.45 -6.65 7.04
C PRO A 197 3.54 -5.81 6.14
N PHE A 198 4.06 -5.26 5.04
CA PHE A 198 3.29 -4.52 4.05
C PHE A 198 2.29 -5.42 3.33
N ARG A 199 1.02 -5.02 3.39
CA ARG A 199 -0.12 -5.75 2.83
C ARG A 199 -1.01 -4.80 2.06
N ILE A 200 -1.51 -5.29 0.93
CA ILE A 200 -2.48 -4.56 0.12
C ILE A 200 -3.79 -5.31 0.14
N HIS A 201 -4.86 -4.62 0.53
CA HIS A 201 -6.21 -5.16 0.60
C HIS A 201 -7.00 -4.79 -0.64
N PHE A 202 -7.93 -5.66 -1.06
CA PHE A 202 -8.72 -5.40 -2.26
C PHE A 202 -9.52 -4.11 -2.17
N ALA A 203 -10.02 -3.73 -0.98
CA ALA A 203 -10.70 -2.45 -0.79
C ALA A 203 -9.84 -1.24 -1.20
N GLN A 204 -8.54 -1.29 -0.95
CA GLN A 204 -7.60 -0.23 -1.33
C GLN A 204 -7.44 -0.18 -2.85
N ILE A 205 -7.31 -1.34 -3.50
CA ILE A 205 -7.23 -1.46 -4.97
C ILE A 205 -8.52 -0.93 -5.62
N TYR A 206 -9.68 -1.33 -5.09
CA TYR A 206 -10.99 -0.88 -5.56
C TYR A 206 -11.11 0.65 -5.49
N LEU A 207 -10.76 1.25 -4.35
CA LEU A 207 -10.85 2.70 -4.17
C LEU A 207 -9.87 3.47 -5.07
N ALA A 208 -8.65 2.97 -5.24
CA ALA A 208 -7.69 3.55 -6.18
C ALA A 208 -8.19 3.50 -7.63
N ALA A 209 -8.73 2.35 -8.04
CA ALA A 209 -9.25 2.16 -9.39
C ALA A 209 -10.54 2.96 -9.63
N LYS A 210 -11.39 3.11 -8.59
CA LYS A 210 -12.57 3.98 -8.63
C LYS A 210 -12.15 5.43 -8.87
N GLN A 211 -11.20 5.96 -8.09
CA GLN A 211 -10.66 7.31 -8.27
C GLN A 211 -10.06 7.51 -9.67
N HIS A 212 -9.26 6.56 -10.15
CA HIS A 212 -8.66 6.66 -11.48
C HIS A 212 -9.71 6.75 -12.61
N ARG A 213 -10.79 5.94 -12.54
CA ARG A 213 -11.84 5.94 -13.56
C ARG A 213 -12.76 7.15 -13.50
N THR A 214 -13.10 7.63 -12.29
CA THR A 214 -14.07 8.72 -12.13
C THR A 214 -13.42 10.10 -12.11
N GLY A 215 -12.11 10.18 -11.86
CA GLY A 215 -11.40 11.42 -11.61
C GLY A 215 -11.79 12.10 -10.29
N ILE A 216 -12.61 11.45 -9.46
CA ILE A 216 -13.08 12.00 -8.20
C ILE A 216 -12.08 11.66 -7.10
N ASP A 217 -11.61 12.69 -6.40
CA ASP A 217 -10.66 12.58 -5.28
C ASP A 217 -11.33 12.07 -3.99
N LEU A 218 -11.91 10.87 -4.07
CA LEU A 218 -12.54 10.16 -2.96
C LEU A 218 -11.96 8.75 -2.77
N GLY A 219 -10.91 8.40 -3.52
CA GLY A 219 -10.24 7.10 -3.45
C GLY A 219 -8.84 7.21 -2.84
N PHE A 220 -7.95 6.31 -3.26
CA PHE A 220 -6.55 6.37 -2.89
C PHE A 220 -5.70 6.88 -4.06
N PRO A 221 -4.90 7.94 -3.85
CA PRO A 221 -3.90 8.33 -4.84
C PRO A 221 -2.83 7.23 -4.95
N LEU A 222 -2.13 7.15 -6.09
CA LEU A 222 -1.09 6.13 -6.31
C LEU A 222 0.02 6.19 -5.25
N GLN A 223 0.29 7.38 -4.71
CA GLN A 223 1.23 7.62 -3.61
C GLN A 223 0.89 6.81 -2.35
N ALA A 224 -0.38 6.44 -2.14
CA ALA A 224 -0.78 5.62 -1.00
C ALA A 224 -0.20 4.19 -1.07
N PHE A 225 0.16 3.71 -2.26
CA PHE A 225 0.81 2.41 -2.47
C PHE A 225 2.33 2.48 -2.43
N ARG A 226 2.90 3.69 -2.38
CA ARG A 226 4.34 3.85 -2.19
C ARG A 226 4.70 3.45 -0.78
N HIS A 227 5.61 2.49 -0.68
CA HIS A 227 6.04 1.96 0.60
C HIS A 227 7.53 1.69 0.56
N GLN A 228 8.16 1.85 1.71
CA GLN A 228 9.56 1.56 1.89
C GLN A 228 9.78 1.10 3.32
N GLU A 229 10.51 0.00 3.48
CA GLU A 229 10.84 -0.53 4.79
C GLU A 229 12.18 -1.24 4.76
N VAL A 230 12.81 -1.28 5.94
CA VAL A 230 13.98 -2.10 6.22
C VAL A 230 13.61 -3.02 7.37
N THR A 231 13.79 -4.33 7.16
CA THR A 231 13.55 -5.35 8.16
C THR A 231 14.82 -6.15 8.39
N HIS A 232 15.04 -6.61 9.61
CA HIS A 232 16.19 -7.46 9.95
C HIS A 232 15.71 -8.70 10.70
N SER A 233 16.00 -9.87 10.14
CA SER A 233 15.69 -11.16 10.74
C SER A 233 16.88 -11.63 11.55
N ARG A 234 16.76 -11.64 12.88
CA ARG A 234 17.81 -12.17 13.78
C ARG A 234 18.04 -13.67 13.59
N PHE A 235 17.02 -14.41 13.16
CA PHE A 235 17.10 -15.86 12.98
C PHE A 235 17.92 -16.25 11.75
N THR A 236 17.71 -15.56 10.64
CA THR A 236 18.45 -15.81 9.39
C THR A 236 19.65 -14.88 9.21
N ASN A 237 19.82 -13.89 10.10
CA ASN A 237 20.75 -12.78 9.97
C ASN A 237 20.64 -12.02 8.63
N VAL A 238 19.45 -12.00 8.03
CA VAL A 238 19.20 -11.34 6.74
C VAL A 238 18.57 -9.98 6.97
N THR A 239 19.12 -8.96 6.31
CA THR A 239 18.52 -7.63 6.27
C THR A 239 17.81 -7.45 4.94
N SER A 240 16.51 -7.15 4.97
CA SER A 240 15.68 -7.00 3.78
C SER A 240 15.23 -5.55 3.63
N VAL A 241 15.47 -4.94 2.46
CA VAL A 241 14.86 -3.66 2.08
C VAL A 241 13.74 -3.96 1.08
N LEU A 242 12.54 -3.45 1.35
CA LEU A 242 11.42 -3.52 0.42
C LEU A 242 11.02 -2.12 0.01
N SER A 243 10.92 -1.88 -1.29
CA SER A 243 10.23 -0.72 -1.85
C SER A 243 9.11 -1.14 -2.80
N VAL A 244 8.03 -0.35 -2.79
CA VAL A 244 6.85 -0.54 -3.65
C VAL A 244 6.48 0.79 -4.30
N ASP A 245 6.08 0.72 -5.57
CA ASP A 245 5.46 1.81 -6.33
C ASP A 245 4.30 1.25 -7.17
N ALA A 246 3.36 2.11 -7.58
CA ALA A 246 2.16 1.70 -8.28
C ALA A 246 1.81 2.65 -9.41
N ARG A 247 1.27 2.10 -10.50
CA ARG A 247 0.81 2.86 -11.68
C ARG A 247 -0.43 2.21 -12.28
N PHE A 248 -1.21 3.01 -13.01
CA PHE A 248 -2.23 2.48 -13.89
C PHE A 248 -1.66 2.27 -15.28
N VAL A 249 -1.89 1.08 -15.85
CA VAL A 249 -1.50 0.71 -17.21
C VAL A 249 -2.73 0.13 -17.87
N SER A 250 -3.23 0.78 -18.94
CA SER A 250 -4.46 0.36 -19.64
C SER A 250 -5.66 0.13 -18.70
N ASN A 251 -5.90 1.06 -17.76
CA ASN A 251 -6.93 0.99 -16.71
C ASN A 251 -6.77 -0.14 -15.67
N GLU A 252 -5.60 -0.77 -15.59
CA GLU A 252 -5.30 -1.79 -14.59
C GLU A 252 -4.23 -1.31 -13.63
N LEU A 253 -4.40 -1.61 -12.34
CA LEU A 253 -3.41 -1.27 -11.32
C LEU A 253 -2.24 -2.26 -11.40
N VAL A 254 -1.06 -1.75 -11.69
CA VAL A 254 0.17 -2.53 -11.73
C VAL A 254 1.10 -2.02 -10.63
N LEU A 255 1.65 -2.94 -9.85
CA LEU A 255 2.65 -2.65 -8.82
C LEU A 255 4.03 -2.99 -9.33
N ARG A 256 5.01 -2.17 -8.99
CA ARG A 256 6.43 -2.54 -8.99
C ARG A 256 6.88 -2.71 -7.54
N SER A 257 7.44 -3.87 -7.21
CA SER A 257 8.11 -4.06 -5.92
C SER A 257 9.55 -4.51 -6.12
N GLN A 258 10.46 -4.03 -5.28
CA GLN A 258 11.84 -4.48 -5.27
C GLN A 258 12.25 -4.85 -3.86
N THR A 259 12.78 -6.06 -3.72
CA THR A 259 13.28 -6.60 -2.45
C THR A 259 14.79 -6.78 -2.57
N TRP A 260 15.54 -6.25 -1.60
CA TRP A 260 16.98 -6.47 -1.44
C TRP A 260 17.22 -7.27 -0.19
N ASP A 261 17.63 -8.52 -0.33
CA ASP A 261 18.01 -9.38 0.77
C ASP A 261 19.54 -9.39 0.89
N PHE A 262 20.06 -8.69 1.89
CA PHE A 262 21.48 -8.72 2.26
C PHE A 262 21.75 -9.89 3.20
N VAL A 263 22.63 -10.77 2.75
CA VAL A 263 23.10 -11.96 3.46
C VAL A 263 24.57 -11.70 3.82
N PRO A 264 24.88 -11.47 5.11
CA PRO A 264 26.26 -11.32 5.56
C PRO A 264 27.07 -12.57 5.28
N ARG A 265 28.36 -12.39 5.02
CA ARG A 265 29.31 -13.50 4.92
C ARG A 265 29.46 -14.18 6.29
N SER A 266 29.24 -15.49 6.37
CA SER A 266 29.31 -16.33 7.56
C SER A 266 30.38 -17.43 7.42
N PRO A 267 31.16 -17.77 8.45
CA PRO A 267 32.10 -18.89 8.40
C PRO A 267 31.47 -20.26 8.07
N MET A 268 30.15 -20.42 8.22
CA MET A 268 29.38 -21.63 7.87
C MET A 268 28.67 -21.53 6.49
N ASP A 269 29.20 -20.69 5.60
CA ASP A 269 28.47 -19.96 4.55
C ASP A 269 27.72 -20.76 3.50
N ARG A 270 28.17 -21.96 3.11
CA ARG A 270 27.64 -22.55 1.88
C ARG A 270 26.17 -22.96 2.01
N ASP A 271 25.78 -23.53 3.15
CA ASP A 271 24.40 -23.93 3.39
C ASP A 271 23.50 -22.73 3.72
N ALA A 272 24.03 -21.71 4.40
CA ALA A 272 23.31 -20.46 4.65
C ALA A 272 23.03 -19.71 3.34
N GLU A 273 23.98 -19.70 2.42
CA GLU A 273 23.87 -19.07 1.10
C GLU A 273 22.91 -19.85 0.18
N ILE A 274 22.93 -21.20 0.22
CA ILE A 274 21.99 -22.07 -0.52
C ILE A 274 20.57 -21.97 0.06
N LEU A 275 20.41 -21.96 1.39
CA LEU A 275 19.12 -21.77 2.05
C LEU A 275 18.57 -20.36 1.82
N ALA A 276 19.44 -19.34 1.83
CA ALA A 276 19.08 -17.98 1.47
C ALA A 276 18.65 -17.92 0.00
N TYR A 277 19.39 -18.51 -0.93
CA TYR A 277 19.04 -18.50 -2.36
C TYR A 277 17.74 -19.27 -2.64
N GLY A 278 17.58 -20.46 -2.04
CA GLY A 278 16.35 -21.25 -2.12
C GLY A 278 15.14 -20.58 -1.45
N GLY A 279 15.37 -19.77 -0.41
CA GLY A 279 14.37 -18.92 0.21
C GLY A 279 14.01 -17.72 -0.67
N VAL A 280 15.01 -17.04 -1.23
CA VAL A 280 14.88 -15.86 -2.11
C VAL A 280 14.07 -16.23 -3.37
N THR A 281 14.35 -17.36 -4.02
CA THR A 281 13.58 -17.80 -5.20
C THR A 281 12.12 -18.12 -4.86
N ARG A 282 11.83 -18.65 -3.67
CA ARG A 282 10.46 -18.87 -3.18
C ARG A 282 9.68 -17.58 -2.93
N LYS A 283 10.36 -16.44 -2.74
CA LYS A 283 9.71 -15.14 -2.47
C LYS A 283 9.15 -14.45 -3.71
N VAL A 284 9.33 -14.98 -4.93
CA VAL A 284 8.92 -14.27 -6.16
C VAL A 284 7.38 -14.10 -6.22
N CYS A 285 6.64 -15.18 -6.07
CA CYS A 285 5.20 -15.20 -5.78
C CYS A 285 4.78 -16.50 -5.09
N LYS A 286 3.50 -16.61 -4.71
CA LYS A 286 2.94 -17.83 -4.08
C LYS A 286 3.01 -19.09 -4.94
N HIS A 287 3.20 -18.95 -6.26
CA HIS A 287 3.33 -20.08 -7.18
C HIS A 287 4.75 -20.64 -7.25
N SER A 288 5.72 -19.98 -6.60
CA SER A 288 7.13 -20.32 -6.77
C SER A 288 7.54 -21.65 -6.17
N GLU A 289 6.76 -22.15 -5.23
CA GLU A 289 6.95 -23.47 -4.65
C GLU A 289 6.51 -24.62 -5.58
N ARG A 290 5.66 -24.35 -6.58
CA ARG A 290 5.01 -25.39 -7.40
C ARG A 290 5.77 -25.76 -8.67
N ASP A 291 6.66 -24.89 -9.12
CA ASP A 291 7.22 -24.99 -10.45
C ASP A 291 8.70 -24.62 -10.43
N SER A 292 9.51 -25.48 -9.79
CA SER A 292 10.95 -25.32 -9.63
C SER A 292 11.69 -25.11 -10.95
N ASP A 293 11.15 -25.63 -12.05
CA ASP A 293 11.81 -25.69 -13.35
C ASP A 293 11.54 -24.46 -14.22
N CYS A 294 10.49 -23.68 -13.94
CA CYS A 294 10.11 -22.53 -14.76
C CYS A 294 10.70 -21.19 -14.32
N PHE A 295 11.33 -21.11 -13.14
CA PHE A 295 11.76 -19.84 -12.53
C PHE A 295 12.83 -19.08 -13.30
N PHE A 296 13.72 -19.78 -14.00
CA PHE A 296 14.94 -19.16 -14.53
C PHE A 296 14.85 -18.79 -16.00
N THR A 297 13.93 -19.38 -16.78
CA THR A 297 13.97 -19.23 -18.24
C THR A 297 13.06 -18.14 -18.79
N ARG A 298 11.98 -17.75 -18.08
CA ARG A 298 10.95 -16.86 -18.65
C ARG A 298 10.73 -15.52 -17.97
N ALA A 299 11.40 -15.22 -16.85
CA ALA A 299 11.26 -13.95 -16.12
C ALA A 299 9.78 -13.55 -15.86
N GLN A 300 8.88 -14.54 -15.79
CA GLN A 300 7.43 -14.40 -15.73
C GLN A 300 6.82 -15.63 -15.05
N CYS A 301 5.76 -15.44 -14.27
CA CYS A 301 5.00 -16.54 -13.69
C CYS A 301 3.92 -17.04 -14.66
N HIS A 302 3.76 -18.37 -14.77
CA HIS A 302 2.73 -18.98 -15.62
C HIS A 302 1.32 -18.93 -15.02
N TYR A 303 1.19 -18.66 -13.73
CA TYR A 303 -0.06 -18.81 -12.97
C TYR A 303 -0.68 -17.48 -12.56
N CYS A 304 0.12 -16.41 -12.48
CA CYS A 304 -0.34 -15.06 -12.22
C CYS A 304 0.30 -14.06 -13.18
N PRO A 305 -0.37 -12.93 -13.48
CA PRO A 305 0.17 -11.90 -14.37
C PRO A 305 1.24 -11.10 -13.62
N MET A 306 2.46 -11.66 -13.61
CA MET A 306 3.62 -11.07 -12.96
C MET A 306 4.88 -11.29 -13.79
N HIS A 307 5.64 -10.23 -14.01
CA HIS A 307 7.02 -10.30 -14.50
C HIS A 307 7.98 -10.12 -13.33
N PHE A 308 9.16 -10.71 -13.40
CA PHE A 308 10.18 -10.51 -12.38
C PHE A 308 11.59 -10.60 -12.97
N VAL A 309 12.54 -9.96 -12.29
CA VAL A 309 13.96 -10.05 -12.58
C VAL A 309 14.68 -10.27 -11.26
N THR A 310 15.60 -11.22 -11.25
CA THR A 310 16.52 -11.47 -10.14
C THR A 310 17.92 -10.99 -10.51
N LYS A 311 18.64 -10.40 -9.55
CA LYS A 311 20.05 -10.03 -9.69
C LYS A 311 20.78 -10.38 -8.40
N GLN A 312 22.05 -10.74 -8.52
CA GLN A 312 22.95 -10.90 -7.38
C GLN A 312 24.04 -9.84 -7.48
N LYS A 313 24.38 -9.22 -6.36
CA LYS A 313 25.46 -8.25 -6.24
C LYS A 313 26.38 -8.65 -5.09
N HIS A 314 27.65 -8.88 -5.40
CA HIS A 314 28.67 -9.14 -4.38
C HIS A 314 29.10 -7.83 -3.72
N HIS A 315 29.16 -7.82 -2.39
CA HIS A 315 29.61 -6.69 -1.57
C HIS A 315 30.94 -7.02 -0.86
N GLY A 316 31.88 -7.60 -1.59
CA GLY A 316 33.20 -7.99 -1.06
C GLY A 316 33.08 -8.89 0.16
N ASP A 317 33.87 -8.62 1.20
CA ASP A 317 33.87 -9.40 2.44
C ASP A 317 32.64 -9.20 3.31
N ALA A 318 31.80 -8.20 3.01
CA ALA A 318 30.58 -7.96 3.76
C ALA A 318 29.48 -9.01 3.47
N GLY A 319 29.51 -9.66 2.29
CA GLY A 319 28.52 -10.67 1.90
C GLY A 319 27.83 -10.36 0.57
N ASN A 320 26.64 -10.93 0.40
CA ASN A 320 25.89 -10.93 -0.85
C ASN A 320 24.57 -10.18 -0.73
N VAL A 321 24.16 -9.51 -1.81
CA VAL A 321 22.83 -8.93 -1.94
C VAL A 321 22.09 -9.64 -3.06
N PHE A 322 20.92 -10.17 -2.74
CA PHE A 322 19.98 -10.71 -3.71
C PHE A 322 18.85 -9.71 -3.94
N ILE A 323 18.64 -9.34 -5.19
CA ILE A 323 17.67 -8.34 -5.60
C ILE A 323 16.58 -9.03 -6.41
N ILE A 324 15.34 -8.91 -5.97
CA ILE A 324 14.16 -9.37 -6.73
C ILE A 324 13.33 -8.15 -7.07
N THR A 325 13.17 -7.86 -8.36
CA THR A 325 12.21 -6.86 -8.84
C THR A 325 11.01 -7.57 -9.45
N ARG A 326 9.79 -7.16 -9.08
CA ARG A 326 8.52 -7.75 -9.53
C ARG A 326 7.64 -6.65 -10.13
N TRP A 327 6.96 -6.96 -11.22
CA TRP A 327 5.89 -6.17 -11.80
C TRP A 327 4.62 -7.01 -11.75
N ILE A 328 3.64 -6.60 -10.93
CA ILE A 328 2.48 -7.40 -10.52
C ILE A 328 1.22 -6.68 -11.01
N ASN A 329 0.51 -7.27 -11.98
CA ASN A 329 -0.76 -6.71 -12.45
C ASN A 329 -1.92 -7.18 -11.56
N LEU A 330 -2.52 -6.26 -10.81
CA LEU A 330 -3.62 -6.52 -9.89
C LEU A 330 -5.01 -6.47 -10.55
N GLY A 331 -5.07 -6.12 -11.85
CA GLY A 331 -6.29 -5.99 -12.63
C GLY A 331 -6.99 -4.65 -12.46
N ALA A 332 -8.23 -4.57 -12.94
CA ALA A 332 -9.03 -3.34 -12.96
C ALA A 332 -9.60 -2.90 -11.60
N GLY A 333 -9.43 -3.71 -10.54
CA GLY A 333 -9.94 -3.38 -9.21
C GLY A 333 -11.47 -3.25 -9.13
N LEU A 334 -12.21 -4.08 -9.89
CA LEU A 334 -13.67 -4.04 -9.95
C LEU A 334 -14.30 -5.10 -9.04
N ASP A 335 -13.84 -6.34 -9.14
CA ASP A 335 -14.37 -7.49 -8.42
C ASP A 335 -13.21 -8.22 -7.72
N PRO A 336 -13.28 -8.51 -6.41
CA PRO A 336 -12.27 -9.32 -5.75
C PRO A 336 -12.24 -10.75 -6.27
N LYS A 337 -13.21 -11.23 -7.04
CA LYS A 337 -13.16 -12.54 -7.70
C LYS A 337 -12.51 -12.48 -9.08
N ASP A 338 -12.07 -11.30 -9.52
CA ASP A 338 -11.29 -11.15 -10.75
C ASP A 338 -10.11 -12.13 -10.78
N ARG A 339 -9.91 -12.77 -11.94
CA ARG A 339 -8.91 -13.85 -12.07
C ARG A 339 -7.49 -13.33 -11.90
N LYS A 340 -7.17 -12.11 -12.34
CA LYS A 340 -5.83 -11.52 -12.17
C LYS A 340 -5.55 -11.31 -10.70
N TRP A 341 -6.46 -10.66 -9.98
CA TRP A 341 -6.32 -10.48 -8.53
C TRP A 341 -6.27 -11.82 -7.77
N GLN A 342 -7.22 -12.72 -8.02
CA GLN A 342 -7.31 -14.02 -7.34
C GLN A 342 -6.06 -14.88 -7.54
N SER A 343 -5.42 -14.79 -8.71
CA SER A 343 -4.18 -15.50 -8.98
C SER A 343 -3.03 -15.09 -8.07
N HIS A 344 -2.99 -13.86 -7.55
CA HIS A 344 -1.92 -13.44 -6.63
C HIS A 344 -2.14 -13.87 -5.18
N ILE A 345 -3.40 -14.11 -4.80
CA ILE A 345 -3.78 -14.40 -3.41
C ILE A 345 -4.04 -15.90 -3.15
N ARG A 346 -4.45 -16.67 -4.17
CA ARG A 346 -4.64 -18.12 -4.08
C ARG A 346 -3.41 -18.88 -4.60
N ARG A 347 -3.18 -20.08 -4.08
CA ARG A 347 -2.13 -20.98 -4.59
C ARG A 347 -2.53 -21.68 -5.89
N GLU A 348 -3.82 -21.79 -6.17
CA GLU A 348 -4.37 -22.62 -7.25
C GLU A 348 -4.15 -22.07 -8.67
N GLY A 349 -3.69 -20.82 -8.84
CA GLY A 349 -3.23 -20.28 -10.12
C GLY A 349 -4.21 -20.48 -11.28
N LEU A 350 -5.16 -19.57 -11.47
CA LEU A 350 -6.22 -19.73 -12.50
C LEU A 350 -5.89 -19.07 -13.84
N PHE A 351 -4.73 -18.43 -14.00
CA PHE A 351 -4.38 -17.70 -15.21
C PHE A 351 -3.45 -18.54 -16.09
N ARG A 352 -3.83 -18.78 -17.36
CA ARG A 352 -3.01 -19.50 -18.37
C ARG A 352 -2.82 -18.71 -19.66
N THR A 353 -3.08 -17.42 -19.65
CA THR A 353 -2.90 -16.57 -20.84
C THR A 353 -1.76 -15.59 -20.61
N GLN A 354 -0.81 -15.54 -21.55
CA GLN A 354 0.19 -14.49 -21.56
C GLN A 354 -0.47 -13.19 -22.04
N PRO A 355 -0.23 -12.04 -21.37
CA PRO A 355 -0.57 -10.76 -21.96
C PRO A 355 0.27 -10.55 -23.23
N GLY A 356 -0.35 -10.07 -24.31
CA GLY A 356 0.33 -9.80 -25.59
C GLY A 356 1.41 -8.70 -25.52
N VAL A 357 1.43 -7.91 -24.44
CA VAL A 357 2.48 -6.92 -24.13
C VAL A 357 3.08 -7.25 -22.76
N GLY A 358 4.41 -7.21 -22.66
CA GLY A 358 5.10 -7.51 -21.41
C GLY A 358 4.78 -6.50 -20.31
N ILE A 359 4.29 -6.98 -19.15
CA ILE A 359 3.84 -6.15 -18.01
C ILE A 359 4.94 -5.16 -17.58
N LYS A 360 6.18 -5.65 -17.49
CA LYS A 360 7.36 -4.81 -17.19
C LYS A 360 7.46 -3.62 -18.15
N LYS A 361 7.47 -3.88 -19.46
CA LYS A 361 7.62 -2.84 -20.48
C LYS A 361 6.50 -1.81 -20.36
N ALA A 362 5.25 -2.29 -20.29
CA ALA A 362 4.10 -1.41 -20.21
C ALA A 362 4.09 -0.52 -18.94
N PHE A 363 4.67 -0.99 -17.82
CA PHE A 363 4.84 -0.19 -16.61
C PHE A 363 5.98 0.83 -16.71
N GLU A 364 7.14 0.41 -17.20
CA GLU A 364 8.34 1.25 -17.29
C GLU A 364 8.22 2.31 -18.41
N ASP A 365 7.39 2.07 -19.42
CA ASP A 365 7.08 3.06 -20.47
C ASP A 365 6.17 4.21 -19.94
N GLN A 366 5.59 4.09 -18.74
CA GLN A 366 4.82 5.16 -18.11
C GLN A 366 5.72 6.19 -17.41
N GLU A 367 5.23 7.41 -17.24
CA GLU A 367 5.89 8.43 -16.43
C GLU A 367 5.98 8.00 -14.95
N GLY A 368 7.13 8.30 -14.33
CA GLY A 368 7.39 8.06 -12.91
C GLY A 368 8.85 7.67 -12.66
N LEU A 369 9.16 7.23 -11.43
CA LEU A 369 10.51 6.82 -11.04
C LEU A 369 11.04 5.70 -11.94
N SER A 370 12.19 5.94 -12.57
CA SER A 370 12.90 4.93 -13.34
C SER A 370 13.31 3.74 -12.47
N LEU A 371 13.60 2.59 -13.10
CA LEU A 371 14.09 1.42 -12.37
C LEU A 371 15.44 1.70 -11.71
N GLU A 372 16.30 2.51 -12.36
CA GLU A 372 17.62 2.89 -11.88
C GLU A 372 17.54 3.76 -10.63
N GLU A 373 16.68 4.79 -10.62
CA GLU A 373 16.44 5.64 -9.44
C GLU A 373 15.87 4.82 -8.28
N PHE A 374 14.91 3.93 -8.58
CA PHE A 374 14.29 3.06 -7.60
C PHE A 374 15.31 2.11 -6.95
N THR A 375 16.20 1.55 -7.79
CA THR A 375 17.29 0.65 -7.35
C THR A 375 18.33 1.41 -6.53
N SER A 376 18.69 2.62 -6.94
CA SER A 376 19.67 3.47 -6.23
C SER A 376 19.15 3.92 -4.86
N GLY A 377 17.86 4.20 -4.74
CA GLY A 377 17.21 4.50 -3.47
C GLY A 377 17.34 3.35 -2.47
N ASN A 378 17.09 2.12 -2.90
CA ASN A 378 17.26 0.92 -2.07
C ASN A 378 18.70 0.68 -1.62
N GLU A 379 19.65 0.89 -2.52
CA GLU A 379 21.07 0.78 -2.17
C GLU A 379 21.47 1.78 -1.09
N LYS A 380 21.01 3.04 -1.20
CA LYS A 380 21.27 4.09 -0.22
C LYS A 380 20.74 3.70 1.16
N LEU A 381 19.50 3.20 1.23
CA LEU A 381 18.86 2.81 2.49
C LEU A 381 19.58 1.65 3.18
N LEU A 382 19.98 0.65 2.40
CA LEU A 382 20.74 -0.47 2.94
C LEU A 382 22.08 0.00 3.53
N ARG A 383 22.75 0.94 2.87
CA ARG A 383 24.00 1.55 3.37
C ARG A 383 23.77 2.35 4.66
N GLU A 384 22.74 3.18 4.69
CA GLU A 384 22.40 3.99 5.87
C GLU A 384 22.09 3.12 7.09
N TRP A 385 21.28 2.08 6.93
CA TRP A 385 20.96 1.13 8.01
C TRP A 385 22.22 0.45 8.56
N ARG A 386 23.12 0.00 7.68
CA ARG A 386 24.38 -0.65 8.09
C ARG A 386 25.29 0.28 8.89
N ASN A 387 25.33 1.56 8.50
CA ASN A 387 26.13 2.56 9.21
C ASN A 387 25.56 2.84 10.61
N GLN A 388 24.23 2.82 10.77
CA GLN A 388 23.59 2.98 12.08
C GLN A 388 23.84 1.79 13.02
N ALA A 389 23.91 0.57 12.49
CA ALA A 389 24.16 -0.62 13.30
C ALA A 389 25.63 -0.79 13.76
N SER A 390 26.55 0.03 13.22
CA SER A 390 27.99 -0.04 13.52
C SER A 390 28.45 1.00 14.56
N ASN A 391 27.56 1.89 14.98
CA ASN A 391 27.75 2.87 16.06
C ASN A 391 26.94 2.43 17.28
#